data_AF-A0AAD5TAW8-F1
#
_entry.id   AF-A0AAD5TAW8-F1
#
_cell.length_a   1.000
_cell.length_b   1.000
_cell.length_c   1.000
_cell.angle_alpha   90.00
_cell.angle_beta   90.00
_cell.angle_gamma   90.00
#
_symmetry.space_group_name_H-M   'P 1'
#
loop_
_entity.id
_entity.type
_entity.pdbx_description
1 polymer ?
#
loop_
_entity_poly.entity_id
_entity_poly.type
_entity_poly.pdbx_seq_one_letter_code
_entity_poly.pdbx_strand_id
1 'polypeptide(L)'
;MKANRLDKQITVVSVAPTVPEITAETNETETETEIPPPNSALYFKNLKNCSVHVTGPSTKIFVEDCANTQFVFAARIVTQIIEVWRSESVVCNIATTARTVQVDGSADLQIVFRDRLFFETIVWTKCERVSVAIPDDGASEVESNSATTTTAATGAAADAAISEAITATTVKPTIDSVEFGLSKAIAEYPSLNINDMDQFIVRLINGAIRSELIVRVGPLATTTREDRAYVDRTNRNLQVLLAIKKRK
;
A
#
# COMPACT_ATOMS: atom_id res chain seq x y z
N MET A 1 -17.35 33.18 15.00
CA MET A 1 -17.43 32.01 14.10
C MET A 1 -17.01 30.77 14.88
N LYS A 2 -17.98 29.94 15.31
CA LYS A 2 -17.69 28.64 15.92
C LYS A 2 -17.37 27.67 14.79
N ALA A 3 -16.12 27.21 14.70
CA ALA A 3 -15.76 26.17 13.76
C ALA A 3 -16.39 24.86 14.24
N ASN A 4 -17.38 24.36 13.48
CA ASN A 4 -17.84 22.98 13.59
C ASN A 4 -16.66 22.06 13.21
N ARG A 5 -15.89 21.62 14.20
CA ARG A 5 -14.87 20.60 14.02
C ARG A 5 -15.60 19.27 13.98
N LEU A 6 -15.80 18.73 12.78
CA LEU A 6 -16.27 17.35 12.63
C LEU A 6 -15.21 16.43 13.24
N ASP A 7 -15.46 15.96 14.46
CA ASP A 7 -14.77 14.82 15.05
C ASP A 7 -15.16 13.56 14.28
N LYS A 8 -14.52 13.34 13.13
CA LYS A 8 -14.64 12.07 12.41
C LYS A 8 -13.86 11.02 13.18
N GLN A 9 -14.64 10.20 13.88
CA GLN A 9 -14.26 9.06 14.71
C GLN A 9 -13.25 8.15 14.00
N ILE A 10 -12.26 7.68 14.76
CA ILE A 10 -11.52 6.47 14.42
C ILE A 10 -12.39 5.32 14.90
N THR A 11 -13.06 4.62 13.99
CA THR A 11 -13.80 3.41 14.35
C THR A 11 -12.87 2.21 14.20
N VAL A 12 -12.16 1.82 15.25
CA VAL A 12 -11.50 0.51 15.27
C VAL A 12 -12.59 -0.55 15.41
N VAL A 13 -13.15 -1.01 14.31
CA VAL A 13 -14.00 -2.20 14.32
C VAL A 13 -13.06 -3.39 14.27
N SER A 14 -12.70 -3.93 15.44
CA SER A 14 -12.14 -5.28 15.51
C SER A 14 -13.28 -6.26 15.28
N VAL A 15 -13.34 -6.85 14.08
CA VAL A 15 -14.23 -7.99 13.83
C VAL A 15 -13.37 -9.24 13.97
N ALA A 16 -13.68 -10.08 14.96
CA ALA A 16 -13.11 -11.42 15.04
C ALA A 16 -13.58 -12.23 13.81
N PRO A 17 -12.71 -12.96 13.11
CA PRO A 17 -13.11 -13.79 11.99
C PRO A 17 -14.01 -14.91 12.51
N THR A 18 -15.26 -14.92 12.05
CA THR A 18 -16.19 -16.03 12.24
C THR A 18 -15.65 -17.27 11.51
N VAL A 19 -14.91 -18.11 12.23
CA VAL A 19 -14.80 -19.54 11.92
C VAL A 19 -16.10 -20.19 12.41
N PRO A 20 -16.78 -21.05 11.64
CA PRO A 20 -17.97 -21.72 12.10
C PRO A 20 -17.57 -22.85 13.05
N GLU A 21 -17.34 -22.53 14.32
CA GLU A 21 -17.37 -23.51 15.39
C GLU A 21 -18.24 -22.96 16.52
N ILE A 22 -19.46 -23.50 16.61
CA ILE A 22 -20.42 -23.19 17.66
C ILE A 22 -19.85 -23.76 18.96
N THR A 23 -19.44 -22.91 19.90
CA THR A 23 -20.00 -22.84 21.25
C THR A 23 -19.36 -21.74 22.10
N ALA A 24 -20.22 -21.09 22.90
CA ALA A 24 -19.97 -20.16 24.00
C ALA A 24 -19.70 -18.68 23.64
N GLU A 25 -20.70 -17.88 24.02
CA GLU A 25 -20.79 -16.43 23.96
C GLU A 25 -19.74 -15.75 24.85
N THR A 26 -18.88 -14.92 24.26
CA THR A 26 -18.37 -13.70 24.91
C THR A 26 -18.32 -12.57 23.87
N ASN A 27 -19.45 -11.88 23.71
CA ASN A 27 -19.50 -10.57 23.06
C ASN A 27 -18.90 -9.53 24.03
N GLU A 28 -17.57 -9.50 24.14
CA GLU A 28 -16.90 -8.37 24.79
C GLU A 28 -16.74 -7.27 23.74
N THR A 29 -17.68 -6.34 23.78
CA THR A 29 -17.51 -5.05 23.11
C THR A 29 -16.61 -4.23 24.03
N GLU A 30 -15.31 -4.16 23.74
CA GLU A 30 -14.42 -3.19 24.38
C GLU A 30 -14.79 -1.78 23.90
N THR A 31 -15.88 -1.25 24.43
CA THR A 31 -16.22 0.16 24.33
C THR A 31 -15.45 0.90 25.41
N GLU A 32 -14.35 1.55 25.01
CA GLU A 32 -13.93 2.90 25.41
C GLU A 32 -12.40 3.02 25.25
N THR A 33 -11.94 3.03 23.99
CA THR A 33 -10.62 3.58 23.69
C THR A 33 -10.76 5.09 23.53
N GLU A 34 -10.12 5.81 24.45
CA GLU A 34 -9.93 7.25 24.42
C GLU A 34 -9.60 7.69 22.99
N ILE A 35 -10.54 8.43 22.36
CA ILE A 35 -10.44 8.80 20.95
C ILE A 35 -9.13 9.58 20.78
N PRO A 36 -8.19 9.08 19.95
CA PRO A 36 -6.95 9.78 19.75
C PRO A 36 -7.24 11.21 19.27
N PRO A 37 -6.54 12.23 19.79
CA PRO A 37 -6.74 13.59 19.32
C PRO A 37 -6.52 13.62 17.79
N PRO A 38 -7.30 14.44 17.06
CA PRO A 38 -7.25 14.45 15.60
C PRO A 38 -5.82 14.63 15.09
N ASN A 39 -5.41 13.79 14.14
CA ASN A 39 -4.05 13.70 13.62
C ASN A 39 -3.01 13.15 14.63
N SER A 40 -3.38 12.22 15.51
CA SER A 40 -2.38 11.43 16.24
C SER A 40 -1.67 10.43 15.32
N ALA A 41 -0.51 9.94 15.75
CA ALA A 41 0.01 8.69 15.21
C ALA A 41 -0.84 7.52 15.73
N LEU A 42 -1.19 6.58 14.85
CA LEU A 42 -1.90 5.36 15.22
C LEU A 42 -0.92 4.20 15.30
N TYR A 43 -1.06 3.41 16.35
CA TYR A 43 -0.16 2.32 16.65
C TYR A 43 -0.96 1.05 16.93
N PHE A 44 -0.77 0.04 16.08
CA PHE A 44 -1.39 -1.27 16.20
C PHE A 44 -0.31 -2.26 16.61
N LYS A 45 -0.39 -2.79 17.84
CA LYS A 45 0.58 -3.75 18.38
C LYS A 45 -0.10 -5.06 18.72
N ASN A 46 0.56 -6.18 18.46
CA ASN A 46 0.17 -7.50 18.97
C ASN A 46 -1.25 -7.93 18.58
N LEU A 47 -1.80 -7.35 17.49
CA LEU A 47 -3.13 -7.70 17.02
C LEU A 47 -3.07 -9.04 16.28
N LYS A 48 -4.00 -9.94 16.60
CA LYS A 48 -4.04 -11.27 16.03
C LYS A 48 -5.45 -11.64 15.61
N ASN A 49 -5.58 -12.27 14.45
CA ASN A 49 -6.85 -12.81 13.97
C ASN A 49 -7.96 -11.75 14.01
N CYS A 50 -7.73 -10.57 13.44
CA CYS A 50 -8.75 -9.54 13.42
C CYS A 50 -8.71 -8.73 12.13
N SER A 51 -9.70 -7.85 11.97
CA SER A 51 -9.72 -6.83 10.94
C SER A 51 -9.76 -5.45 11.59
N VAL A 52 -9.05 -4.47 11.03
CA VAL A 52 -8.97 -3.10 11.55
C VAL A 52 -9.25 -2.12 10.42
N HIS A 53 -10.24 -1.25 10.61
CA HIS A 53 -10.66 -0.28 9.60
C HIS A 53 -10.36 1.15 10.10
N VAL A 54 -9.40 1.84 9.48
CA VAL A 54 -9.04 3.21 9.85
C VAL A 54 -9.76 4.20 8.94
N THR A 55 -10.84 4.78 9.47
CA THR A 55 -11.72 5.74 8.77
C THR A 55 -11.52 7.20 9.21
N GLY A 56 -10.85 7.43 10.34
CA GLY A 56 -10.48 8.76 10.84
C GLY A 56 -9.06 9.19 10.45
N PRO A 57 -8.79 10.49 10.24
CA PRO A 57 -7.48 10.98 9.83
C PRO A 57 -6.40 10.76 10.91
N SER A 58 -5.17 10.46 10.47
CA SER A 58 -4.01 10.23 11.34
C SER A 58 -2.78 10.97 10.84
N THR A 59 -1.78 11.15 11.70
CA THR A 59 -0.48 11.69 11.29
C THR A 59 0.37 10.63 10.62
N LYS A 60 0.42 9.42 11.19
CA LYS A 60 1.26 8.30 10.76
C LYS A 60 0.64 7.00 11.25
N ILE A 61 0.93 5.88 10.59
CA ILE A 61 0.46 4.55 11.00
C ILE A 61 1.65 3.63 11.26
N PHE A 62 1.57 2.89 12.37
CA PHE A 62 2.51 1.87 12.76
C PHE A 62 1.75 0.55 12.99
N VAL A 63 2.21 -0.54 12.38
CA VAL A 63 1.74 -1.91 12.56
C VAL A 63 2.91 -2.75 13.03
N GLU A 64 2.83 -3.26 14.25
CA GLU A 64 3.91 -3.96 14.92
C GLU A 64 3.42 -5.31 15.45
N ASP A 65 4.20 -6.36 15.20
CA ASP A 65 3.99 -7.68 15.82
C ASP A 65 2.55 -8.19 15.67
N CYS A 66 1.95 -7.90 14.51
CA CYS A 66 0.59 -8.30 14.19
C CYS A 66 0.62 -9.58 13.35
N ALA A 67 -0.34 -10.48 13.57
CA ALA A 67 -0.42 -11.75 12.86
C ALA A 67 -1.84 -12.03 12.35
N ASN A 68 -1.98 -12.62 11.16
CA ASN A 68 -3.28 -13.02 10.61
C ASN A 68 -4.32 -11.88 10.66
N THR A 69 -3.90 -10.66 10.31
CA THR A 69 -4.69 -9.44 10.52
C THR A 69 -4.84 -8.68 9.23
N GLN A 70 -6.04 -8.17 8.98
CA GLN A 70 -6.32 -7.30 7.84
C GLN A 70 -6.49 -5.86 8.30
N PHE A 71 -5.81 -4.94 7.63
CA PHE A 71 -5.96 -3.51 7.81
C PHE A 71 -6.58 -2.87 6.57
N VAL A 72 -7.50 -1.93 6.78
CA VAL A 72 -8.04 -1.05 5.75
C VAL A 72 -7.76 0.39 6.14
N PHE A 73 -6.88 1.07 5.41
CA PHE A 73 -6.51 2.46 5.63
C PHE A 73 -7.23 3.36 4.62
N ALA A 74 -8.39 3.90 4.99
CA ALA A 74 -9.26 4.68 4.11
C ALA A 74 -9.23 6.19 4.38
N ALA A 75 -8.55 6.62 5.45
CA ALA A 75 -8.50 8.01 5.86
C ALA A 75 -7.17 8.69 5.48
N ARG A 76 -7.13 10.02 5.53
CA ARG A 76 -5.90 10.78 5.29
C ARG A 76 -4.82 10.44 6.32
N ILE A 77 -3.61 10.12 5.85
CA ILE A 77 -2.39 10.01 6.65
C ILE A 77 -1.52 11.23 6.35
N VAL A 78 -1.33 12.14 7.31
CA VAL A 78 -0.67 13.44 7.07
C VAL A 78 0.75 13.26 6.56
N THR A 79 1.53 12.37 7.18
CA THR A 79 2.91 12.08 6.75
C THR A 79 2.96 11.20 5.50
N GLN A 80 1.85 10.57 5.14
CA GLN A 80 1.77 9.57 4.06
C GLN A 80 2.73 8.38 4.28
N ILE A 81 3.08 8.11 5.54
CA ILE A 81 3.96 7.01 5.94
C ILE A 81 3.15 5.94 6.70
N ILE A 82 3.35 4.69 6.30
CA ILE A 82 2.95 3.50 7.04
C ILE A 82 4.20 2.69 7.35
N GLU A 83 4.37 2.25 8.58
CA GLU A 83 5.45 1.33 8.97
C GLU A 83 4.83 0.01 9.42
N VAL A 84 5.31 -1.09 8.85
CA VAL A 84 4.91 -2.45 9.20
C VAL A 84 6.18 -3.18 9.63
N TRP A 85 6.23 -3.70 10.84
CA TRP A 85 7.39 -4.49 11.26
C TRP A 85 7.03 -5.68 12.13
N ARG A 86 7.92 -6.70 12.10
CA ARG A 86 7.77 -7.96 12.83
C ARG A 86 6.39 -8.60 12.66
N SER A 87 5.75 -8.41 11.51
CA SER A 87 4.37 -8.86 11.29
C SER A 87 4.34 -10.02 10.31
N GLU A 88 3.35 -10.91 10.47
CA GLU A 88 3.23 -12.13 9.66
C GLU A 88 1.80 -12.34 9.18
N SER A 89 1.60 -12.74 7.92
CA SER A 89 0.26 -13.00 7.38
C SER A 89 -0.68 -11.80 7.54
N VAL A 90 -0.18 -10.61 7.17
CA VAL A 90 -0.90 -9.34 7.28
C VAL A 90 -1.33 -8.86 5.88
N VAL A 91 -2.54 -8.32 5.79
CA VAL A 91 -3.04 -7.69 4.55
C VAL A 91 -3.32 -6.21 4.82
N CYS A 92 -2.63 -5.32 4.11
CA CYS A 92 -2.81 -3.88 4.19
C CYS A 92 -3.51 -3.36 2.92
N ASN A 93 -4.81 -3.06 3.03
CA ASN A 93 -5.58 -2.38 1.97
C ASN A 93 -5.48 -0.86 2.14
N ILE A 94 -4.74 -0.21 1.26
CA ILE A 94 -4.46 1.23 1.29
C ILE A 94 -5.39 1.93 0.29
N ALA A 95 -6.44 2.57 0.81
CA ALA A 95 -7.44 3.33 0.04
C ALA A 95 -7.25 4.85 0.16
N THR A 96 -6.04 5.29 0.46
CA THR A 96 -5.62 6.67 0.71
C THR A 96 -4.17 6.85 0.30
N THR A 97 -3.67 8.08 0.18
CA THR A 97 -2.26 8.30 -0.17
C THR A 97 -1.31 7.83 0.94
N ALA A 98 -0.42 6.89 0.62
CA ALA A 98 0.70 6.47 1.45
C ALA A 98 1.96 6.35 0.58
N ARG A 99 2.68 7.47 0.43
CA ARG A 99 3.84 7.58 -0.45
C ARG A 99 4.98 6.66 -0.03
N THR A 100 5.12 6.41 1.27
CA THR A 100 6.16 5.54 1.79
C THR A 100 5.55 4.48 2.68
N VAL A 101 5.80 3.22 2.34
CA VAL A 101 5.58 2.11 3.25
C VAL A 101 6.94 1.53 3.64
N GLN A 102 7.21 1.41 4.92
CA GLN A 102 8.44 0.77 5.42
C GLN A 102 8.08 -0.60 5.97
N VAL A 103 8.79 -1.63 5.51
CA VAL A 103 8.57 -3.01 5.95
C VAL A 103 9.85 -3.58 6.52
N ASP A 104 9.84 -4.01 7.78
CA ASP A 104 11.03 -4.55 8.45
C ASP A 104 10.70 -5.87 9.17
N GLY A 105 11.48 -6.92 8.91
CA GLY A 105 11.38 -8.16 9.69
C GLY A 105 10.03 -8.87 9.55
N SER A 106 9.37 -8.76 8.41
CA SER A 106 7.98 -9.23 8.23
C SER A 106 7.87 -10.31 7.15
N ALA A 107 6.89 -11.21 7.29
CA ALA A 107 6.66 -12.30 6.35
C ALA A 107 5.20 -12.38 5.90
N ASP A 108 4.94 -12.94 4.72
CA ASP A 108 3.57 -13.18 4.21
C ASP A 108 2.70 -11.91 4.25
N LEU A 109 3.27 -10.79 3.82
CA LEU A 109 2.59 -9.49 3.83
C LEU A 109 2.04 -9.17 2.44
N GLN A 110 0.78 -8.77 2.37
CA GLN A 110 0.16 -8.26 1.15
C GLN A 110 -0.17 -6.77 1.31
N ILE A 111 0.42 -5.92 0.47
CA ILE A 111 0.14 -4.49 0.43
C ILE A 111 -0.64 -4.19 -0.84
N VAL A 112 -1.89 -3.78 -0.72
CA VAL A 112 -2.76 -3.47 -1.86
C VAL A 112 -3.07 -2.00 -1.86
N PHE A 113 -2.58 -1.26 -2.86
CA PHE A 113 -2.98 0.12 -3.08
C PHE A 113 -4.21 0.14 -3.98
N ARG A 114 -5.24 0.90 -3.59
CA ARG A 114 -6.46 1.02 -4.38
C ARG A 114 -6.25 1.73 -5.72
N ASP A 115 -5.31 2.68 -5.76
CA ASP A 115 -5.06 3.57 -6.90
C ASP A 115 -3.55 3.80 -7.02
N ARG A 116 -3.06 3.87 -8.25
CA ARG A 116 -1.65 4.12 -8.56
C ARG A 116 -1.13 5.44 -7.96
N LEU A 117 -1.96 6.46 -7.85
CA LEU A 117 -1.63 7.77 -7.28
C LEU A 117 -1.37 7.72 -5.76
N PHE A 118 -1.76 6.63 -5.10
CA PHE A 118 -1.53 6.44 -3.67
C PHE A 118 -0.17 5.82 -3.36
N PHE A 119 0.46 5.19 -4.36
CA PHE A 119 1.74 4.51 -4.25
C PHE A 119 2.89 5.39 -4.75
N GLU A 120 4.03 5.33 -4.06
CA GLU A 120 5.28 5.90 -4.57
C GLU A 120 6.46 5.00 -4.27
N THR A 121 6.62 4.57 -3.01
CA THR A 121 7.75 3.74 -2.59
C THR A 121 7.38 2.77 -1.47
N ILE A 122 7.90 1.55 -1.54
CA ILE A 122 8.11 0.69 -0.36
C ILE A 122 9.61 0.57 -0.10
N VAL A 123 10.04 0.73 1.14
CA VAL A 123 11.41 0.38 1.57
C VAL A 123 11.31 -0.87 2.44
N TRP A 124 12.13 -1.87 2.18
CA TRP A 124 12.09 -3.12 2.95
C TRP A 124 13.46 -3.66 3.32
N THR A 125 13.51 -4.40 4.43
CA THR A 125 14.67 -5.15 4.94
C THR A 125 14.18 -6.32 5.79
N LYS A 126 14.96 -7.41 5.89
CA LYS A 126 14.58 -8.62 6.66
C LYS A 126 13.19 -9.20 6.35
N CYS A 127 12.71 -9.06 5.12
CA CYS A 127 11.37 -9.50 4.72
C CYS A 127 11.37 -10.77 3.88
N GLU A 128 10.28 -11.52 3.92
CA GLU A 128 10.09 -12.74 3.12
C GLU A 128 8.64 -12.82 2.60
N ARG A 129 8.45 -13.26 1.35
CA ARG A 129 7.10 -13.39 0.71
C ARG A 129 6.20 -12.14 0.90
N VAL A 130 6.74 -10.96 0.63
CA VAL A 130 5.95 -9.71 0.64
C VAL A 130 5.49 -9.42 -0.77
N SER A 131 4.23 -9.01 -0.93
CA SER A 131 3.69 -8.60 -2.23
C SER A 131 3.13 -7.19 -2.17
N VAL A 132 3.27 -6.47 -3.29
CA VAL A 132 2.54 -5.24 -3.54
C VAL A 132 1.69 -5.42 -4.80
N ALA A 133 0.46 -4.94 -4.74
CA ALA A 133 -0.47 -4.94 -5.85
C ALA A 133 -1.13 -3.56 -6.00
N ILE A 134 -1.27 -3.14 -7.25
CA ILE A 134 -2.08 -2.00 -7.65
C ILE A 134 -3.05 -2.54 -8.70
N PRO A 135 -4.35 -2.69 -8.40
CA PRO A 135 -5.33 -3.04 -9.41
C PRO A 135 -5.29 -1.98 -10.52
N ASP A 136 -5.31 -2.39 -11.79
CA ASP A 136 -5.53 -1.41 -12.85
C ASP A 136 -6.86 -0.70 -12.61
N ASP A 137 -6.82 0.63 -12.64
CA ASP A 137 -7.96 1.52 -12.38
C ASP A 137 -9.08 1.40 -13.43
N GLY A 138 -9.05 0.38 -14.31
CA GLY A 138 -10.08 0.11 -15.28
C GLY A 138 -10.61 1.38 -15.92
N ALA A 139 -9.73 2.22 -16.49
CA ALA A 139 -10.14 3.07 -17.60
C ALA A 139 -10.48 2.14 -18.76
N SER A 140 -11.59 1.43 -18.60
CA SER A 140 -12.26 0.72 -19.66
C SER A 140 -12.66 1.81 -20.63
N GLU A 141 -12.04 1.84 -21.81
CA GLU A 141 -12.68 2.47 -22.95
C GLU A 141 -14.03 1.79 -23.09
N VAL A 142 -15.08 2.55 -22.78
CA VAL A 142 -16.45 2.14 -23.05
C VAL A 142 -16.57 2.15 -24.57
N GLU A 143 -16.35 0.99 -25.22
CA GLU A 143 -16.86 0.77 -26.55
C GLU A 143 -18.38 0.89 -26.47
N SER A 144 -18.86 2.05 -26.94
CA SER A 144 -20.27 2.39 -27.00
C SER A 144 -20.95 1.56 -28.08
N ASN A 145 -21.32 0.33 -27.75
CA ASN A 145 -22.37 -0.35 -28.49
C ASN A 145 -23.71 0.28 -28.12
N SER A 146 -24.06 1.31 -28.89
CA SER A 146 -25.40 1.89 -28.95
C SER A 146 -26.39 0.81 -29.37
N ALA A 147 -27.11 0.25 -28.41
CA ALA A 147 -28.36 -0.44 -28.64
C ALA A 147 -29.43 0.20 -27.74
N THR A 148 -30.15 1.15 -28.34
CA THR A 148 -31.37 1.74 -27.79
C THR A 148 -32.41 0.65 -27.57
N THR A 149 -32.90 0.48 -26.34
CA THR A 149 -34.27 -0.01 -26.13
C THR A 149 -34.88 0.63 -24.89
N THR A 150 -35.85 1.49 -25.15
CA THR A 150 -36.74 2.13 -24.19
C THR A 150 -37.85 1.15 -23.82
N THR A 151 -38.13 0.94 -22.53
CA THR A 151 -39.51 0.83 -22.03
C THR A 151 -39.54 1.05 -20.52
N ALA A 152 -40.41 1.96 -20.09
CA ALA A 152 -40.71 2.29 -18.71
C ALA A 152 -41.63 1.25 -18.07
N ALA A 153 -41.44 0.99 -16.77
CA ALA A 153 -42.48 0.46 -15.90
C ALA A 153 -42.39 1.10 -14.51
N THR A 154 -43.54 1.59 -14.08
CA THR A 154 -43.88 2.28 -12.85
C THR A 154 -44.10 1.32 -11.67
N GLY A 155 -43.77 1.76 -10.46
CA GLY A 155 -44.51 1.37 -9.23
C GLY A 155 -43.73 0.59 -8.16
N ALA A 156 -43.47 1.28 -7.05
CA ALA A 156 -43.45 0.79 -5.66
C ALA A 156 -42.64 -0.47 -5.31
N ALA A 157 -41.35 -0.28 -4.99
CA ALA A 157 -40.59 -1.09 -4.02
C ALA A 157 -39.28 -0.38 -3.63
N ALA A 158 -39.39 0.76 -2.94
CA ALA A 158 -38.24 1.42 -2.32
C ALA A 158 -38.14 0.92 -0.86
N ASP A 159 -37.30 -0.09 -0.62
CA ASP A 159 -36.58 -0.32 0.65
C ASP A 159 -35.82 -1.67 0.75
N ALA A 160 -35.78 -2.49 -0.31
CA ALA A 160 -35.04 -3.77 -0.29
C ALA A 160 -33.88 -3.88 -1.30
N ALA A 161 -33.52 -2.79 -2.00
CA ALA A 161 -32.64 -2.84 -3.18
C ALA A 161 -31.27 -2.14 -3.01
N ILE A 162 -30.68 -2.15 -1.81
CA ILE A 162 -29.27 -1.74 -1.60
C ILE A 162 -28.35 -2.97 -1.39
N SER A 163 -28.81 -4.18 -1.74
CA SER A 163 -28.02 -5.42 -1.61
C SER A 163 -27.70 -6.15 -2.92
N GLU A 164 -28.24 -5.75 -4.07
CA GLU A 164 -27.98 -6.42 -5.35
C GLU A 164 -27.90 -5.43 -6.50
N ALA A 165 -26.75 -4.79 -6.66
CA ALA A 165 -26.35 -4.14 -7.92
C ALA A 165 -24.83 -3.91 -7.96
N ILE A 166 -24.05 -4.97 -7.72
CA ILE A 166 -22.70 -5.09 -8.28
C ILE A 166 -22.71 -6.36 -9.12
N THR A 167 -23.40 -6.28 -10.26
CA THR A 167 -23.27 -7.30 -11.30
C THR A 167 -21.87 -7.15 -11.87
N ALA A 168 -20.97 -8.04 -11.43
CA ALA A 168 -19.60 -8.10 -11.87
C ALA A 168 -19.54 -8.41 -13.37
N THR A 169 -19.38 -7.37 -14.18
CA THR A 169 -18.72 -7.51 -15.48
C THR A 169 -17.29 -7.97 -15.17
N THR A 170 -16.99 -9.25 -15.37
CA THR A 170 -15.66 -9.83 -15.17
C THR A 170 -14.72 -9.35 -16.26
N VAL A 171 -14.35 -8.07 -16.23
CA VAL A 171 -13.06 -7.64 -16.74
C VAL A 171 -12.06 -8.13 -15.70
N LYS A 172 -11.23 -9.10 -16.04
CA LYS A 172 -10.11 -9.50 -15.18
C LYS A 172 -9.17 -8.30 -15.13
N PRO A 173 -9.11 -7.52 -14.03
CA PRO A 173 -8.19 -6.40 -13.98
C PRO A 173 -6.79 -6.98 -14.15
N THR A 174 -6.00 -6.40 -15.04
CA THR A 174 -4.57 -6.65 -15.04
C THR A 174 -4.07 -6.03 -13.73
N ILE A 175 -3.61 -6.87 -12.80
CA ILE A 175 -3.11 -6.40 -11.52
C ILE A 175 -1.61 -6.23 -11.70
N ASP A 176 -1.13 -5.00 -11.70
CA ASP A 176 0.29 -4.73 -11.54
C ASP A 176 0.68 -5.21 -10.14
N SER A 177 1.31 -6.38 -10.07
CA SER A 177 1.77 -6.98 -8.81
C SER A 177 3.21 -7.43 -8.91
N VAL A 178 3.93 -7.29 -7.80
CA VAL A 178 5.25 -7.89 -7.63
C VAL A 178 5.36 -8.44 -6.22
N GLU A 179 5.97 -9.61 -6.11
CA GLU A 179 6.32 -10.20 -4.83
C GLU A 179 7.85 -10.19 -4.70
N PHE A 180 8.32 -9.81 -3.53
CA PHE A 180 9.71 -9.58 -3.15
C PHE A 180 9.98 -10.16 -1.75
N GLY A 181 11.26 -10.23 -1.40
CA GLY A 181 11.72 -10.83 -0.15
C GLY A 181 13.16 -11.32 -0.30
N LEU A 182 13.77 -11.71 0.81
CA LEU A 182 15.18 -12.09 0.86
C LEU A 182 15.49 -13.24 -0.11
N SER A 183 14.66 -14.28 -0.13
CA SER A 183 14.85 -15.43 -1.04
C SER A 183 14.83 -15.03 -2.51
N LYS A 184 13.92 -14.12 -2.90
CA LYS A 184 13.86 -13.60 -4.27
C LYS A 184 15.03 -12.69 -4.61
N ALA A 185 15.45 -11.85 -3.67
CA ALA A 185 16.59 -10.96 -3.85
C ALA A 185 17.89 -11.77 -4.05
N ILE A 186 18.12 -12.81 -3.25
CA ILE A 186 19.27 -13.72 -3.41
C ILE A 186 19.26 -14.36 -4.80
N ALA A 187 18.10 -14.80 -5.28
CA ALA A 187 17.96 -15.39 -6.62
C ALA A 187 18.19 -14.37 -7.76
N GLU A 188 17.77 -13.12 -7.57
CA GLU A 188 17.94 -12.05 -8.56
C GLU A 188 19.39 -11.54 -8.66
N TYR A 189 20.11 -11.54 -7.54
CA TYR A 189 21.50 -11.06 -7.46
C TYR A 189 22.47 -12.14 -6.95
N PRO A 190 22.65 -13.26 -7.66
CA PRO A 190 23.43 -14.41 -7.18
C PRO A 190 24.92 -14.10 -7.00
N SER A 191 25.43 -13.03 -7.61
CA SER A 191 26.82 -12.58 -7.46
C SER A 191 27.04 -11.68 -6.24
N LEU A 192 25.98 -11.24 -5.56
CA LEU A 192 26.05 -10.39 -4.38
C LEU A 192 25.84 -11.24 -3.13
N ASN A 193 26.59 -10.94 -2.06
CA ASN A 193 26.36 -11.55 -0.76
C ASN A 193 25.22 -10.82 -0.03
N ILE A 194 24.01 -10.97 -0.55
CA ILE A 194 22.81 -10.38 0.07
C ILE A 194 22.60 -11.03 1.43
N ASN A 195 22.43 -10.19 2.45
CA ASN A 195 22.13 -10.59 3.81
C ASN A 195 20.88 -9.87 4.32
N ASP A 196 20.50 -10.18 5.55
CA ASP A 196 19.27 -9.69 6.16
C ASP A 196 19.32 -8.17 6.46
N MET A 197 20.49 -7.55 6.57
CA MET A 197 20.64 -6.11 6.80
C MET A 197 20.57 -5.27 5.52
N ASP A 198 20.57 -5.89 4.34
CA ASP A 198 20.44 -5.17 3.09
C ASP A 198 19.05 -4.54 2.97
N GLN A 199 19.02 -3.35 2.37
CA GLN A 199 17.80 -2.57 2.18
C GLN A 199 17.46 -2.53 0.70
N PHE A 200 16.17 -2.59 0.42
CA PHE A 200 15.64 -2.59 -0.93
C PHE A 200 14.54 -1.54 -1.05
N ILE A 201 14.34 -1.07 -2.27
CA ILE A 201 13.31 -0.10 -2.61
C ILE A 201 12.42 -0.68 -3.71
N VAL A 202 11.11 -0.63 -3.51
CA VAL A 202 10.10 -0.99 -4.51
C VAL A 202 9.41 0.27 -4.98
N ARG A 203 9.33 0.46 -6.30
CA ARG A 203 8.75 1.65 -6.93
C ARG A 203 8.28 1.35 -8.34
N LEU A 204 7.55 2.31 -8.92
CA LEU A 204 7.20 2.30 -10.34
C LEU A 204 8.37 2.79 -11.19
N ILE A 205 8.83 1.95 -12.12
CA ILE A 205 9.89 2.26 -13.07
C ILE A 205 9.39 1.90 -14.47
N ASN A 206 9.27 2.92 -15.33
CA ASN A 206 8.79 2.77 -16.70
C ASN A 206 7.46 2.00 -16.79
N GLY A 207 6.51 2.34 -15.91
CA GLY A 207 5.19 1.71 -15.90
C GLY A 207 5.07 0.48 -14.99
N ALA A 208 6.16 -0.23 -14.69
CA ALA A 208 6.12 -1.49 -13.94
C ALA A 208 6.60 -1.33 -12.48
N ILE A 209 6.04 -2.11 -11.56
CA ILE A 209 6.55 -2.20 -10.19
C ILE A 209 7.83 -3.03 -10.16
N ARG A 210 8.91 -2.50 -9.58
CA ARG A 210 10.23 -3.14 -9.50
C ARG A 210 10.81 -2.99 -8.10
N SER A 211 11.47 -4.04 -7.61
CA SER A 211 12.33 -4.00 -6.43
C SER A 211 13.78 -3.80 -6.86
N GLU A 212 14.49 -2.90 -6.22
CA GLU A 212 15.92 -2.62 -6.48
C GLU A 212 16.69 -2.63 -5.16
N LEU A 213 17.92 -3.14 -5.17
CA LEU A 213 18.83 -3.04 -4.04
C LEU A 213 19.24 -1.58 -3.80
N ILE A 214 19.17 -1.13 -2.54
CA ILE A 214 19.72 0.15 -2.13
C ILE A 214 21.22 -0.01 -1.92
N VAL A 215 22.01 0.74 -2.67
CA VAL A 215 23.45 0.86 -2.55
C VAL A 215 23.81 2.20 -1.91
N ARG A 216 24.90 2.23 -1.13
CA ARG A 216 25.41 3.47 -0.53
C ARG A 216 26.63 3.94 -1.30
N VAL A 217 26.53 5.13 -1.90
CA VAL A 217 27.64 5.79 -2.61
C VAL A 217 28.06 6.99 -1.76
N GLY A 218 29.07 6.77 -0.92
CA GLY A 218 29.43 7.72 0.13
C GLY A 218 28.28 7.92 1.14
N PRO A 219 27.82 9.15 1.40
CA PRO A 219 26.71 9.41 2.33
C PRO A 219 25.32 9.18 1.71
N LEU A 220 25.24 8.96 0.39
CA LEU A 220 23.96 8.88 -0.33
C LEU A 220 23.48 7.44 -0.45
N ALA A 221 22.24 7.20 -0.04
CA ALA A 221 21.53 5.97 -0.36
C ALA A 221 20.87 6.14 -1.74
N THR A 222 21.13 5.20 -2.65
CA THR A 222 20.64 5.23 -4.03
C THR A 222 20.48 3.80 -4.54
N THR A 223 20.17 3.63 -5.81
CA THR A 223 20.15 2.32 -6.49
C THR A 223 21.26 2.27 -7.52
N THR A 224 21.71 1.06 -7.90
CA THR A 224 22.73 0.90 -8.96
C THR A 224 22.32 1.59 -10.26
N ARG A 225 21.02 1.59 -10.57
CA ARG A 225 20.47 2.25 -11.76
C ARG A 225 20.63 3.77 -11.69
N GLU A 226 20.32 4.38 -10.55
CA GLU A 226 20.42 5.83 -10.36
C GLU A 226 21.86 6.31 -10.34
N ASP A 227 22.75 5.58 -9.65
CA ASP A 227 24.18 5.89 -9.63
C ASP A 227 24.78 5.86 -11.04
N ARG A 228 24.48 4.80 -11.82
CA ARG A 228 24.89 4.72 -13.23
C ARG A 228 24.35 5.88 -14.05
N ALA A 229 23.07 6.21 -13.90
CA ALA A 229 22.47 7.34 -14.61
C ALA A 229 23.10 8.70 -14.24
N TYR A 230 23.55 8.85 -12.99
CA TYR A 230 24.28 10.02 -12.53
C TYR A 230 25.68 10.11 -13.14
N VAL A 231 26.44 9.00 -13.14
CA VAL A 231 27.77 8.92 -13.75
C VAL A 231 27.69 9.23 -15.25
N ASP A 232 26.74 8.63 -15.97
CA ASP A 232 26.54 8.87 -17.41
C ASP A 232 26.23 10.33 -17.72
N ARG A 233 25.37 10.96 -16.90
CA ARG A 233 25.04 12.37 -17.03
C ARG A 233 26.25 13.27 -16.77
N THR A 234 27.04 12.94 -15.75
CA THR A 234 28.25 13.69 -15.38
C THR A 234 29.29 13.61 -16.50
N ASN A 235 29.52 12.43 -17.06
CA ASN A 235 30.42 12.23 -18.19
C ASN A 235 29.97 13.00 -19.43
N ARG A 236 28.66 12.98 -19.75
CA ARG A 236 28.09 13.76 -20.86
C ARG A 236 28.33 15.26 -20.67
N ASN A 237 28.07 15.78 -19.47
CA ASN A 237 28.27 17.19 -19.16
C ASN A 237 29.74 17.60 -19.27
N LEU A 238 30.67 16.74 -18.80
CA LEU A 238 32.10 16.99 -18.92
C LEU A 238 32.55 17.05 -20.39
N GLN A 239 32.05 16.16 -21.25
CA GLN A 239 32.34 16.20 -22.69
C GLN A 239 31.85 17.50 -23.33
N VAL A 240 30.65 17.96 -22.98
CA VAL A 240 30.11 19.25 -23.45
C VAL A 240 31.00 20.42 -23.01
N LEU A 241 31.44 20.44 -21.76
CA LEU A 241 32.31 21.49 -21.24
C LEU A 241 33.69 21.52 -21.91
N LEU A 242 34.28 20.34 -22.16
CA LEU A 242 35.55 20.22 -22.87
C LEU A 242 35.42 20.70 -24.33
N ALA A 243 34.30 20.38 -25.00
CA ALA A 243 34.02 20.85 -26.34
C ALA A 243 33.88 22.39 -26.40
N ILE A 244 33.26 23.01 -25.39
CA ILE A 244 33.15 24.47 -25.28
C ILE A 244 34.52 25.11 -25.06
N LYS A 245 35.36 24.54 -24.17
CA LYS A 245 36.71 25.05 -23.90
C LYS A 245 37.62 25.01 -25.13
N LYS A 246 37.52 23.97 -25.96
CA LYS A 246 38.31 23.85 -27.21
C LYS A 246 37.95 24.89 -28.29
N ARG A 247 36.80 25.56 -28.17
CA ARG A 247 36.33 26.58 -29.11
C ARG A 247 36.70 28.02 -28.70
N LYS A 248 37.27 28.20 -27.51
CA LYS A 248 37.79 29.47 -27.00
C LYS A 248 39.29 29.50 -27.14
#